data_AF-A0A6P0VUL8-F1
#
_entry.id   AF-A0A6P0VUL8-F1
#
_cell.length_a   1.000
_cell.length_b   1.000
_cell.length_c   1.000
_cell.angle_alpha   90.00
_cell.angle_beta   90.00
_cell.angle_gamma   90.00
#
_symmetry.space_group_name_H-M   'P 1'
#
loop_
_entity.id
_entity.type
_entity.pdbx_description
1 polymer ?
#
loop_
_entity_poly.entity_id
_entity_poly.type
_entity_poly.pdbx_seq_one_letter_code
_entity_poly.pdbx_strand_id
1 'polypeptide(L)'
;MPLNFQRTYDLLYDFQFAELFIEELGWLQPSRKKAVPLKIEEKSYRYQGIAEAAGVVIFEVAAADGKIPEGKQRTAIHKEITDKIAENLLIFVDKERTRSLWYWVKREGSKRNIREHLYVKGQPGDLFLSKLGGLVIDITDLKHGEPSVVEIAQKLQHGFDVERVTKKFYQEYQEQHYQFIEFVQGIENEVDRRWYTSVILNRLMFVYFLQRQGFINNRDLDYLQNKLAQSKQRGEDYFYSEFLQALFFEGFAKPEAERAPEVEALIGRVKYLNGGLFVKH
;
A
#
# COMPACT_ATOMS: atom_id res chain seq x y z
N MET A 1 -7.53 12.73 7.20
CA MET A 1 -8.67 11.82 6.93
C MET A 1 -8.15 10.40 7.12
N PRO A 2 -8.97 9.43 7.58
CA PRO A 2 -8.52 8.05 7.59
C PRO A 2 -8.23 7.60 6.15
N LEU A 3 -7.07 6.97 5.92
CA LEU A 3 -6.65 6.47 4.61
C LEU A 3 -7.73 5.54 4.02
N ASN A 4 -8.22 5.82 2.81
CA ASN A 4 -9.11 4.90 2.10
C ASN A 4 -8.26 3.85 1.39
N PHE A 5 -8.13 2.67 2.00
CA PHE A 5 -7.29 1.58 1.49
C PHE A 5 -7.68 1.11 0.09
N GLN A 6 -8.98 1.07 -0.24
CA GLN A 6 -9.43 0.68 -1.56
C GLN A 6 -8.98 1.70 -2.60
N ARG A 7 -9.24 2.97 -2.32
CA ARG A 7 -8.86 4.05 -3.23
C ARG A 7 -7.34 4.15 -3.37
N THR A 8 -6.60 3.98 -2.28
CA THR A 8 -5.13 3.87 -2.28
C THR A 8 -4.66 2.71 -3.18
N TYR A 9 -5.30 1.55 -3.11
CA TYR A 9 -4.99 0.39 -3.97
C TYR A 9 -5.29 0.68 -5.43
N ASP A 10 -6.47 1.21 -5.74
CA ASP A 10 -6.90 1.47 -7.11
C ASP A 10 -6.00 2.53 -7.77
N LEU A 11 -5.72 3.63 -7.06
CA LEU A 11 -4.81 4.68 -7.52
C LEU A 11 -3.38 4.15 -7.71
N LEU A 12 -2.91 3.26 -6.83
CA LEU A 12 -1.62 2.61 -6.99
C LEU A 12 -1.61 1.66 -8.20
N TYR A 13 -2.65 0.84 -8.36
CA TYR A 13 -2.80 -0.14 -9.45
C TYR A 13 -2.87 0.53 -10.82
N ASP A 14 -3.54 1.69 -10.89
CA ASP A 14 -3.64 2.51 -12.10
C ASP A 14 -2.54 3.55 -12.24
N PHE A 15 -1.56 3.53 -11.32
CA PHE A 15 -0.38 4.40 -11.33
C PHE A 15 -0.76 5.89 -11.29
N GLN A 16 -1.91 6.22 -10.70
CA GLN A 16 -2.38 7.58 -10.46
C GLN A 16 -1.69 8.16 -9.23
N PHE A 17 -0.37 8.35 -9.34
CA PHE A 17 0.47 8.71 -8.20
C PHE A 17 0.17 10.12 -7.67
N ALA A 18 -0.18 11.08 -8.52
CA ALA A 18 -0.50 12.43 -8.06
C ALA A 18 -1.71 12.41 -7.10
N GLU A 19 -2.78 11.76 -7.53
CA GLU A 19 -4.01 11.58 -6.76
C GLU A 19 -3.75 10.73 -5.51
N LEU A 20 -2.96 9.66 -5.61
CA LEU A 20 -2.56 8.83 -4.47
C LEU A 20 -1.91 9.67 -3.37
N PHE A 21 -0.92 10.48 -3.72
CA PHE A 21 -0.20 11.28 -2.73
C PHE A 21 -1.06 12.41 -2.16
N ILE A 22 -1.81 13.10 -3.01
CA ILE A 22 -2.55 14.30 -2.61
C ILE A 22 -3.82 13.95 -1.84
N GLU A 23 -4.62 13.03 -2.38
CA GLU A 23 -5.94 12.75 -1.83
C GLU A 23 -5.91 11.71 -0.71
N GLU A 24 -5.03 10.71 -0.81
CA GLU A 24 -4.99 9.61 0.18
C GLU A 24 -3.86 9.77 1.20
N LEU A 25 -2.68 10.22 0.78
CA LEU A 25 -1.53 10.38 1.70
C LEU A 25 -1.44 11.78 2.34
N GLY A 26 -2.28 12.74 1.92
CA GLY A 26 -2.37 14.08 2.52
C GLY A 26 -1.25 15.04 2.09
N TRP A 27 -0.61 14.79 0.95
CA TRP A 27 0.39 15.68 0.39
C TRP A 27 -0.27 16.87 -0.34
N LEU A 28 0.49 17.91 -0.59
CA LEU A 28 0.01 19.10 -1.30
C LEU A 28 0.30 19.01 -2.79
N GLN A 29 -0.45 19.82 -3.55
CA GLN A 29 -0.17 20.05 -4.97
C GLN A 29 1.23 20.66 -5.11
N PRO A 30 2.06 20.15 -6.03
CA PRO A 30 3.42 20.62 -6.17
C PRO A 30 3.46 22.03 -6.76
N SER A 31 4.41 22.83 -6.28
CA SER A 31 4.59 24.22 -6.74
C SER A 31 4.89 24.32 -8.24
N ARG A 32 5.44 23.26 -8.86
CA ARG A 32 5.71 23.16 -10.30
C ARG A 32 5.14 21.87 -10.89
N LYS A 33 4.08 22.02 -11.68
CA LYS A 33 3.41 20.91 -12.39
C LYS A 33 3.94 20.65 -13.81
N LYS A 34 4.71 21.57 -14.39
CA LYS A 34 5.20 21.39 -15.78
C LYS A 34 6.31 20.34 -15.80
N ALA A 35 6.19 19.38 -16.71
CA ALA A 35 7.24 18.41 -16.99
C ALA A 35 8.50 19.15 -17.47
N VAL A 36 9.65 18.78 -16.88
CA VAL A 36 10.95 19.36 -17.20
C VAL A 36 11.74 18.33 -18.01
N PRO A 37 12.24 18.70 -19.20
CA PRO A 37 13.13 17.82 -19.94
C PRO A 37 14.48 17.73 -19.24
N LEU A 38 15.05 16.53 -19.23
CA LEU A 38 16.37 16.23 -18.69
C LEU A 38 17.12 15.38 -19.70
N LYS A 39 18.34 15.76 -20.04
CA LYS A 39 19.20 14.98 -20.93
C LYS A 39 20.40 14.50 -20.13
N ILE A 40 20.59 13.18 -20.09
CA ILE A 40 21.74 12.56 -19.44
C ILE A 40 22.37 11.64 -20.46
N GLU A 41 23.65 11.88 -20.75
CA GLU A 41 24.38 11.26 -21.85
C GLU A 41 23.63 11.48 -23.19
N GLU A 42 23.37 10.40 -23.94
CA GLU A 42 22.61 10.44 -25.20
C GLU A 42 21.11 10.16 -25.00
N LYS A 43 20.65 9.96 -23.77
CA LYS A 43 19.24 9.65 -23.48
C LYS A 43 18.48 10.86 -22.95
N SER A 44 17.22 10.95 -23.36
CA SER A 44 16.29 11.99 -22.92
C SER A 44 15.27 11.43 -21.93
N TYR A 45 15.01 12.21 -20.90
CA TYR A 45 14.06 11.93 -19.84
C TYR A 45 13.17 13.16 -19.63
N ARG A 46 12.03 12.95 -19.00
CA ARG A 46 11.18 14.01 -18.46
C ARG A 46 10.86 13.69 -17.03
N TYR A 47 10.88 14.71 -16.17
CA TYR A 47 10.42 14.56 -14.80
C TYR A 47 9.39 15.63 -14.47
N GLN A 48 8.41 15.29 -13.66
CA GLN A 48 7.30 16.17 -13.28
C GLN A 48 7.03 16.05 -11.79
N GLY A 49 6.91 17.18 -11.10
CA GLY A 49 6.46 17.19 -9.72
C GLY A 49 5.00 16.77 -9.67
N ILE A 50 4.69 15.75 -8.87
CA ILE A 50 3.33 15.21 -8.72
C ILE A 50 2.72 15.51 -7.34
N ALA A 51 3.56 15.66 -6.31
CA ALA A 51 3.14 16.02 -4.97
C ALA A 51 4.30 16.67 -4.20
N GLU A 52 3.97 17.47 -3.19
CA GLU A 52 4.96 18.15 -2.33
C GLU A 52 4.45 18.17 -0.89
N ALA A 53 5.34 17.96 0.08
CA ALA A 53 5.03 18.12 1.49
C ALA A 53 6.28 18.61 2.24
N ALA A 54 6.16 19.72 2.96
CA ALA A 54 7.23 20.26 3.79
C ALA A 54 8.58 20.40 3.06
N GLY A 55 8.58 20.84 1.79
CA GLY A 55 9.81 20.98 0.99
C GLY A 55 10.38 19.66 0.41
N VAL A 56 9.75 18.52 0.68
CA VAL A 56 10.03 17.25 -0.01
C VAL A 56 9.14 17.14 -1.23
N VAL A 57 9.73 16.86 -2.39
CA VAL A 57 8.98 16.78 -3.66
C VAL A 57 9.01 15.37 -4.24
N ILE A 58 7.84 14.86 -4.62
CA ILE A 58 7.69 13.62 -5.36
C ILE A 58 7.71 13.94 -6.85
N PHE A 59 8.59 13.27 -7.58
CA PHE A 59 8.71 13.40 -9.03
C PHE A 59 8.34 12.09 -9.73
N GLU A 60 7.44 12.17 -10.70
CA GLU A 60 7.29 11.11 -11.70
C GLU A 60 8.34 11.34 -12.81
N VAL A 61 9.05 10.27 -13.19
CA VAL A 61 10.11 10.32 -14.20
C VAL A 61 9.81 9.30 -15.30
N ALA A 62 9.85 9.73 -16.55
CA ALA A 62 9.68 8.87 -17.71
C ALA A 62 10.84 9.05 -18.69
N ALA A 63 11.37 7.94 -19.20
CA ALA A 63 12.37 7.95 -20.26
C ALA A 63 11.69 8.06 -21.63
N ALA A 64 12.36 8.72 -22.58
CA ALA A 64 11.87 8.83 -23.95
C ALA A 64 11.84 7.47 -24.68
N ASP A 65 12.73 6.55 -24.30
CA ASP A 65 12.74 5.17 -24.81
C ASP A 65 11.64 4.28 -24.19
N GLY A 66 10.88 4.83 -23.25
CA GLY A 66 9.76 4.16 -22.60
C GLY A 66 10.13 3.10 -21.57
N LYS A 67 11.42 2.90 -21.30
CA LYS A 67 11.89 1.91 -20.32
C LYS A 67 12.23 2.58 -18.99
N ILE A 68 12.19 1.79 -17.91
CA ILE A 68 12.75 2.24 -16.64
C ILE A 68 14.28 2.35 -16.80
N PRO A 69 14.91 3.51 -16.51
CA PRO A 69 16.34 3.70 -16.70
C PRO A 69 17.16 2.75 -15.82
N GLU A 70 18.38 2.42 -16.20
CA GLU A 70 19.27 1.53 -15.42
C GLU A 70 19.90 2.23 -14.22
N GLY A 71 20.50 1.48 -13.27
CA GLY A 71 20.99 2.02 -12.00
C GLY A 71 21.95 3.21 -12.11
N LYS A 72 22.87 3.20 -13.09
CA LYS A 72 23.77 4.34 -13.35
C LYS A 72 23.00 5.58 -13.80
N GLN A 73 22.03 5.39 -14.69
CA GLN A 73 21.18 6.48 -15.20
C GLN A 73 20.28 7.02 -14.09
N ARG A 74 19.65 6.17 -13.29
CA ARG A 74 18.83 6.59 -12.13
C ARG A 74 19.63 7.41 -11.14
N THR A 75 20.88 7.00 -10.85
CA THR A 75 21.79 7.75 -9.97
C THR A 75 22.11 9.14 -10.53
N ALA A 76 22.38 9.24 -11.83
CA ALA A 76 22.64 10.52 -12.49
C ALA A 76 21.40 11.44 -12.50
N ILE A 77 20.23 10.88 -12.82
CA ILE A 77 18.94 11.61 -12.78
C ILE A 77 18.68 12.15 -11.38
N HIS A 78 18.85 11.31 -10.35
CA HIS A 78 18.67 11.72 -8.98
C HIS A 78 19.65 12.83 -8.59
N LYS A 79 20.92 12.75 -8.98
CA LYS A 79 21.90 13.82 -8.69
C LYS A 79 21.46 15.17 -9.26
N GLU A 80 21.06 15.22 -10.53
CA GLU A 80 20.60 16.43 -11.21
C GLU A 80 19.34 17.05 -10.57
N ILE A 81 18.41 16.20 -10.12
CA ILE A 81 17.20 16.66 -9.44
C ILE A 81 17.53 17.12 -8.01
N THR A 82 18.39 16.38 -7.31
CA THR A 82 18.86 16.69 -5.96
C THR A 82 19.58 18.04 -5.87
N ASP A 83 20.38 18.40 -6.88
CA ASP A 83 21.09 19.68 -6.91
C ASP A 83 20.12 20.87 -6.94
N LYS A 84 18.86 20.65 -7.36
CA LYS A 84 17.78 21.65 -7.34
C LYS A 84 16.87 21.53 -6.13
N ILE A 85 16.52 20.29 -5.75
CA ILE A 85 15.64 19.99 -4.62
C ILE A 85 16.28 18.88 -3.80
N ALA A 86 16.83 19.27 -2.65
CA ALA A 86 17.65 18.39 -1.82
C ALA A 86 16.94 17.11 -1.39
N GLU A 87 15.68 17.23 -0.95
CA GLU A 87 14.84 16.12 -0.49
C GLU A 87 13.79 15.78 -1.54
N ASN A 88 13.93 14.61 -2.16
CA ASN A 88 13.04 14.18 -3.22
C ASN A 88 12.86 12.66 -3.25
N LEU A 89 11.73 12.23 -3.82
CA LEU A 89 11.46 10.85 -4.18
C LEU A 89 11.22 10.80 -5.69
N LEU A 90 11.88 9.89 -6.38
CA LEU A 90 11.67 9.69 -7.82
C LEU A 90 10.86 8.41 -8.05
N ILE A 91 9.81 8.50 -8.86
CA ILE A 91 9.01 7.37 -9.30
C ILE A 91 9.21 7.23 -10.80
N PHE A 92 10.03 6.27 -11.20
CA PHE A 92 10.26 5.96 -12.61
C PHE A 92 9.11 5.11 -13.13
N VAL A 93 8.55 5.44 -14.29
CA VAL A 93 7.42 4.71 -14.89
C VAL A 93 7.77 4.31 -16.32
N ASP A 94 7.39 3.08 -16.70
CA ASP A 94 7.49 2.62 -18.08
C ASP A 94 6.37 3.20 -18.97
N LYS A 95 6.57 3.18 -20.29
CA LYS A 95 5.59 3.75 -21.23
C LYS A 95 4.20 3.12 -21.12
N GLU A 96 4.16 1.82 -20.87
CA GLU A 96 2.91 1.04 -20.78
C GLU A 96 2.23 1.18 -19.40
N ARG A 97 2.83 1.92 -18.45
CA ARG A 97 2.40 2.04 -17.04
C ARG A 97 2.08 0.69 -16.39
N THR A 98 2.94 -0.29 -16.66
CA THR A 98 2.86 -1.63 -16.06
C THR A 98 3.89 -1.80 -14.95
N ARG A 99 4.92 -0.95 -14.88
CA ARG A 99 6.01 -1.04 -13.92
C ARG A 99 6.42 0.33 -13.43
N SER A 100 6.51 0.49 -12.11
CA SER A 100 7.10 1.68 -11.50
C SER A 100 8.26 1.32 -10.60
N LEU A 101 9.31 2.14 -10.60
CA LEU A 101 10.44 1.99 -9.70
C LEU A 101 10.56 3.25 -8.86
N TRP A 102 10.37 3.07 -7.56
CA TRP A 102 10.44 4.10 -6.55
C TRP A 102 11.87 4.17 -6.04
N TYR A 103 12.48 5.35 -6.16
CA TYR A 103 13.87 5.59 -5.92
C TYR A 103 14.03 6.72 -4.92
N TRP A 104 14.62 6.40 -3.78
CA TRP A 104 14.88 7.35 -2.71
C TRP A 104 16.30 7.19 -2.20
N VAL A 105 16.94 8.29 -1.81
CA VAL A 105 18.28 8.26 -1.23
C VAL A 105 18.22 8.76 0.19
N LYS A 106 18.41 7.83 1.13
CA LYS A 106 18.50 8.12 2.55
C LYS A 106 19.86 8.75 2.86
N ARG A 107 19.84 9.85 3.61
CA ARG A 107 21.04 10.55 4.09
C ARG A 107 21.17 10.38 5.59
N GLU A 108 22.21 9.67 6.03
CA GLU A 108 22.60 9.56 7.44
C GLU A 108 24.01 10.11 7.61
N GLY A 109 24.11 11.39 7.93
CA GLY A 109 25.40 12.11 7.99
C GLY A 109 26.10 12.11 6.64
N SER A 110 27.29 11.49 6.56
CA SER A 110 28.06 11.36 5.32
C SER A 110 27.68 10.15 4.45
N LYS A 111 26.86 9.22 4.96
CA LYS A 111 26.47 8.02 4.23
C LYS A 111 25.20 8.26 3.40
N ARG A 112 25.24 7.79 2.15
CA ARG A 112 24.10 7.82 1.22
C ARG A 112 23.69 6.39 0.92
N ASN A 113 22.50 5.99 1.37
CA ASN A 113 21.94 4.67 1.13
C ASN A 113 20.82 4.78 0.10
N ILE A 114 21.01 4.12 -1.05
CA ILE A 114 20.01 4.09 -2.12
C ILE A 114 18.95 3.04 -1.77
N ARG A 115 17.68 3.41 -1.87
CA ARG A 115 16.53 2.53 -1.73
C ARG A 115 15.76 2.50 -3.04
N GLU A 116 15.69 1.32 -3.64
CA GLU A 116 14.93 1.08 -4.87
C GLU A 116 13.79 0.10 -4.57
N HIS A 117 12.60 0.41 -5.06
CA HIS A 117 11.46 -0.49 -4.94
C HIS A 117 10.71 -0.59 -6.26
N LEU A 118 10.70 -1.79 -6.84
CA LEU A 118 9.96 -2.08 -8.05
C LEU A 118 8.53 -2.52 -7.70
N TYR A 119 7.55 -1.85 -8.29
CA TYR A 119 6.15 -2.23 -8.28
C TYR A 119 5.72 -2.62 -9.71
N VAL A 120 5.10 -3.78 -9.86
CA VAL A 120 4.56 -4.26 -11.14
C VAL A 120 3.05 -4.37 -11.02
N LYS A 121 2.33 -3.79 -11.98
CA LYS A 121 0.87 -3.84 -12.06
C LYS A 121 0.39 -5.30 -12.00
N GLY A 122 -0.57 -5.59 -11.12
CA GLY A 122 -1.05 -6.95 -10.87
C GLY A 122 -0.28 -7.76 -9.83
N GLN A 123 0.81 -7.24 -9.25
CA GLN A 123 1.37 -7.84 -8.03
C GLN A 123 0.40 -7.66 -6.84
N PRO A 124 0.36 -8.62 -5.90
CA PRO A 124 -0.37 -8.45 -4.64
C PRO A 124 0.16 -7.19 -3.93
N GLY A 125 -0.62 -6.12 -3.95
CA GLY A 125 -0.18 -4.76 -3.59
C GLY A 125 0.02 -4.55 -2.10
N ASP A 126 -0.26 -5.54 -1.26
CA ASP A 126 -0.40 -5.40 0.20
C ASP A 126 0.87 -4.90 0.90
N LEU A 127 2.02 -5.25 0.33
CA LEU A 127 3.32 -4.84 0.85
C LEU A 127 3.83 -3.50 0.36
N PHE A 128 3.35 -3.04 -0.79
CA PHE A 128 3.58 -1.66 -1.16
C PHE A 128 2.59 -0.74 -0.42
N LEU A 129 1.34 -1.18 -0.28
CA LEU A 129 0.31 -0.48 0.50
C LEU A 129 0.67 -0.30 1.96
N SER A 130 1.21 -1.32 2.64
CA SER A 130 1.68 -1.17 4.02
C SER A 130 2.85 -0.19 4.16
N LYS A 131 3.71 -0.08 3.14
CA LYS A 131 4.76 0.96 3.08
C LYS A 131 4.19 2.35 2.83
N LEU A 132 3.20 2.47 1.94
CA LEU A 132 2.47 3.71 1.69
C LEU A 132 1.70 4.19 2.93
N GLY A 133 1.20 3.27 3.76
CA GLY A 133 0.59 3.59 5.05
C GLY A 133 1.53 4.33 6.01
N GLY A 134 2.85 4.10 5.92
CA GLY A 134 3.87 4.85 6.66
C GLY A 134 4.12 6.27 6.14
N LEU A 135 3.60 6.61 4.96
CA LEU A 135 3.75 7.91 4.29
C LEU A 135 2.54 8.84 4.50
N VAL A 136 1.51 8.40 5.22
CA VAL A 136 0.30 9.19 5.51
C VAL A 136 0.64 10.37 6.42
N ILE A 137 0.19 11.56 6.02
CA ILE A 137 0.22 12.77 6.83
C ILE A 137 -1.15 12.91 7.50
N ASP A 138 -1.22 12.62 8.80
CA ASP A 138 -2.49 12.69 9.52
C ASP A 138 -2.73 14.10 10.08
N ILE A 139 -4.00 14.45 10.30
CA ILE A 139 -4.45 15.71 10.88
C ILE A 139 -3.93 15.87 12.32
N THR A 140 -3.61 14.77 13.02
CA THR A 140 -2.91 14.82 14.32
C THR A 140 -1.48 15.32 14.22
N ASP A 141 -0.80 15.13 13.08
CA ASP A 141 0.54 15.68 12.84
C ASP A 141 0.46 17.20 12.64
N LEU A 142 -0.61 17.69 12.00
CA LEU A 142 -0.89 19.11 11.79
C LEU A 142 -1.28 19.88 13.08
N LYS A 143 -1.62 19.18 14.18
CA LYS A 143 -1.92 19.83 15.47
C LYS A 143 -0.70 20.46 16.15
N HIS A 144 0.51 20.11 15.69
CA HIS A 144 1.78 20.65 16.19
C HIS A 144 2.41 21.71 15.25
N GLY A 145 1.76 22.02 14.12
CA GLY A 145 2.26 22.91 13.06
C GLY A 145 2.30 22.21 11.70
N GLU A 146 2.72 22.91 10.64
CA GLU A 146 3.07 22.23 9.38
C GLU A 146 4.23 21.25 9.64
N PRO A 147 4.17 20.00 9.13
CA PRO A 147 5.26 19.05 9.32
C PRO A 147 6.55 19.62 8.75
N SER A 148 7.66 19.38 9.41
CA SER A 148 8.99 19.79 8.97
C SER A 148 9.56 18.83 7.93
N VAL A 149 10.51 19.32 7.11
CA VAL A 149 11.26 18.51 6.13
C VAL A 149 11.83 17.23 6.77
N VAL A 150 12.33 17.34 8.00
CA VAL A 150 12.97 16.26 8.75
C VAL A 150 11.97 15.16 9.12
N GLU A 151 10.75 15.53 9.52
CA GLU A 151 9.69 14.58 9.87
C GLU A 151 9.18 13.83 8.64
N ILE A 152 9.02 14.51 7.50
CA ILE A 152 8.65 13.86 6.24
C ILE A 152 9.78 12.93 5.75
N ALA A 153 11.04 13.34 5.86
CA ALA A 153 12.19 12.49 5.54
C ALA A 153 12.26 11.25 6.44
N GLN A 154 11.96 11.38 7.74
CA GLN A 154 11.85 10.24 8.66
C GLN A 154 10.68 9.32 8.33
N LYS A 155 9.53 9.85 7.89
CA LYS A 155 8.41 9.01 7.42
C LYS A 155 8.75 8.25 6.15
N LEU A 156 9.38 8.91 5.17
CA LEU A 156 9.93 8.24 3.99
C LEU A 156 10.93 7.15 4.40
N GLN A 157 11.81 7.45 5.35
CA GLN A 157 12.70 6.46 5.94
C GLN A 157 11.93 5.26 6.50
N HIS A 158 11.00 5.47 7.42
CA HIS A 158 10.25 4.38 8.03
C HIS A 158 9.41 3.57 7.01
N GLY A 159 8.82 4.22 6.01
CA GLY A 159 8.07 3.55 4.93
C GLY A 159 8.94 2.68 4.03
N PHE A 160 10.19 3.09 3.75
CA PHE A 160 11.08 2.36 2.83
C PHE A 160 12.14 1.46 3.51
N ASP A 161 12.40 1.59 4.83
CA ASP A 161 13.46 0.88 5.58
C ASP A 161 13.01 -0.47 6.21
N VAL A 162 11.82 -0.99 5.85
CA VAL A 162 11.25 -2.24 6.43
C VAL A 162 11.88 -3.54 5.87
N GLU A 163 12.85 -3.43 4.95
CA GLU A 163 13.39 -4.47 4.06
C GLU A 163 13.64 -5.87 4.66
N ARG A 164 14.06 -5.96 5.94
CA ARG A 164 14.43 -7.23 6.59
C ARG A 164 13.25 -7.94 7.24
N VAL A 165 12.33 -7.20 7.84
CA VAL A 165 11.06 -7.76 8.38
C VAL A 165 10.17 -8.20 7.23
N THR A 166 10.22 -7.47 6.12
CA THR A 166 9.48 -7.76 4.90
C THR A 166 9.90 -9.08 4.25
N LYS A 167 11.21 -9.36 4.09
CA LYS A 167 11.68 -10.62 3.44
C LYS A 167 11.29 -11.88 4.20
N LYS A 168 11.43 -11.88 5.53
CA LYS A 168 11.03 -13.02 6.36
C LYS A 168 9.51 -13.22 6.33
N PHE A 169 8.75 -12.13 6.49
CA PHE A 169 7.29 -12.16 6.36
C PHE A 169 6.85 -12.69 5.00
N TYR A 170 7.51 -12.33 3.91
CA TYR A 170 7.19 -12.85 2.58
C TYR A 170 7.47 -14.33 2.42
N GLN A 171 8.61 -14.81 2.92
CA GLN A 171 8.93 -16.24 2.87
C GLN A 171 7.89 -17.03 3.66
N GLU A 172 7.55 -16.56 4.85
CA GLU A 172 6.50 -17.15 5.69
C GLU A 172 5.12 -17.06 5.00
N TYR A 173 4.75 -15.92 4.41
CA TYR A 173 3.50 -15.77 3.66
C TYR A 173 3.43 -16.70 2.45
N GLN A 174 4.52 -16.83 1.67
CA GLN A 174 4.57 -17.76 0.55
C GLN A 174 4.42 -19.20 1.01
N GLU A 175 5.11 -19.59 2.08
CA GLU A 175 4.97 -20.92 2.67
C GLU A 175 3.53 -21.19 3.13
N GLN A 176 2.90 -20.22 3.81
CA GLN A 176 1.49 -20.32 4.20
C GLN A 176 0.55 -20.35 2.98
N HIS A 177 0.83 -19.61 1.91
CA HIS A 177 0.06 -19.65 0.66
C HIS A 177 0.14 -21.02 -0.02
N TYR A 178 1.35 -21.58 -0.13
CA TYR A 178 1.57 -22.92 -0.69
C TYR A 178 0.88 -24.01 0.12
N GLN A 179 0.81 -23.89 1.44
CA GLN A 179 0.06 -24.84 2.26
C GLN A 179 -1.44 -24.61 2.13
N PHE A 180 -1.89 -23.35 2.14
CA PHE A 180 -3.31 -23.01 2.13
C PHE A 180 -4.01 -23.41 0.82
N ILE A 181 -3.32 -23.34 -0.31
CA ILE A 181 -3.92 -23.69 -1.62
C ILE A 181 -4.41 -25.14 -1.69
N GLU A 182 -3.78 -26.06 -0.95
CA GLU A 182 -4.18 -27.48 -0.92
C GLU A 182 -5.56 -27.67 -0.28
N PHE A 183 -6.01 -26.73 0.55
CA PHE A 183 -7.33 -26.74 1.19
C PHE A 183 -8.41 -26.07 0.33
N VAL A 184 -8.05 -25.39 -0.76
CA VAL A 184 -9.02 -24.73 -1.65
C VAL A 184 -9.52 -25.74 -2.70
N GLN A 185 -10.75 -26.20 -2.48
CA GLN A 185 -11.45 -27.14 -3.35
C GLN A 185 -12.53 -26.44 -4.19
N GLY A 186 -12.93 -27.06 -5.31
CA GLY A 186 -14.00 -26.54 -6.18
C GLY A 186 -13.57 -25.52 -7.24
N ILE A 187 -12.26 -25.24 -7.38
CA ILE A 187 -11.70 -24.42 -8.45
C ILE A 187 -10.73 -25.26 -9.28
N GLU A 188 -11.13 -25.63 -10.49
CA GLU A 188 -10.34 -26.53 -11.37
C GLU A 188 -9.13 -25.81 -11.99
N ASN A 189 -9.26 -24.53 -12.32
CA ASN A 189 -8.18 -23.74 -12.88
C ASN A 189 -7.16 -23.37 -11.80
N GLU A 190 -5.91 -23.82 -11.98
CA GLU A 190 -4.84 -23.56 -11.00
C GLU A 190 -4.52 -22.08 -10.81
N VAL A 191 -4.64 -21.27 -11.87
CA VAL A 191 -4.39 -19.82 -11.81
C VAL A 191 -5.47 -19.16 -10.95
N ASP A 192 -6.73 -19.51 -11.17
CA ASP A 192 -7.86 -18.96 -10.41
C ASP A 192 -7.83 -19.43 -8.95
N ARG A 193 -7.43 -20.68 -8.70
CA ARG A 193 -7.24 -21.21 -7.34
C ARG A 193 -6.14 -20.48 -6.58
N ARG A 194 -4.98 -20.23 -7.22
CA ARG A 194 -3.88 -19.44 -6.64
C ARG A 194 -4.32 -18.02 -6.31
N TRP A 195 -5.05 -17.41 -7.24
CA TRP A 195 -5.58 -16.06 -7.09
C TRP A 195 -6.57 -15.97 -5.93
N TYR A 196 -7.53 -16.89 -5.85
CA TYR A 196 -8.50 -16.95 -4.76
C TYR A 196 -7.82 -17.15 -3.39
N THR A 197 -6.82 -18.03 -3.31
CA THR A 197 -6.01 -18.19 -2.09
C THR A 197 -5.36 -16.88 -1.65
N SER A 198 -4.78 -16.14 -2.59
CA SER A 198 -4.21 -14.81 -2.30
C SER A 198 -5.27 -13.84 -1.80
N VAL A 199 -6.47 -13.83 -2.40
CA VAL A 199 -7.59 -12.98 -1.95
C VAL A 199 -7.96 -13.29 -0.51
N ILE A 200 -8.12 -14.57 -0.14
CA ILE A 200 -8.49 -14.96 1.23
C ILE A 200 -7.40 -14.59 2.25
N LEU A 201 -6.14 -14.90 1.96
CA LEU A 201 -5.03 -14.57 2.86
C LEU A 201 -4.89 -13.06 3.04
N ASN A 202 -5.06 -12.29 1.98
CA ASN A 202 -5.00 -10.82 2.04
C ASN A 202 -6.13 -10.24 2.89
N ARG A 203 -7.36 -10.77 2.75
CA ARG A 203 -8.48 -10.37 3.61
C ARG A 203 -8.19 -10.67 5.08
N LEU A 204 -7.66 -11.85 5.40
CA LEU A 204 -7.29 -12.20 6.78
C LEU A 204 -6.19 -11.30 7.33
N MET A 205 -5.15 -11.04 6.54
CA MET A 205 -4.07 -10.12 6.90
C MET A 205 -4.58 -8.71 7.16
N PHE A 206 -5.54 -8.25 6.36
CA PHE A 206 -6.15 -6.94 6.55
C PHE A 206 -6.96 -6.85 7.84
N VAL A 207 -7.75 -7.88 8.16
CA VAL A 207 -8.46 -7.94 9.45
C VAL A 207 -7.46 -7.98 10.62
N TYR A 208 -6.37 -8.73 10.48
CA TYR A 208 -5.29 -8.75 11.46
C TYR A 208 -4.64 -7.36 11.63
N PHE A 209 -4.48 -6.60 10.56
CA PHE A 209 -4.00 -5.22 10.67
C PHE A 209 -4.98 -4.35 11.47
N LEU A 210 -6.28 -4.43 11.17
CA LEU A 210 -7.31 -3.67 11.88
C LEU A 210 -7.36 -4.03 13.38
N GLN A 211 -7.25 -5.32 13.73
CA GLN A 211 -7.24 -5.74 15.13
C GLN A 211 -6.01 -5.20 15.87
N ARG A 212 -4.82 -5.25 15.26
CA ARG A 212 -3.58 -4.76 15.90
C ARG A 212 -3.56 -3.25 16.10
N GLN A 213 -4.25 -2.48 15.25
CA GLN A 213 -4.44 -1.05 15.41
C GLN A 213 -5.60 -0.70 16.39
N GLY A 214 -6.32 -1.69 16.90
CA GLY A 214 -7.49 -1.49 17.75
C GLY A 214 -8.67 -0.86 16.99
N PHE A 215 -8.74 -1.03 15.68
CA PHE A 215 -9.80 -0.44 14.84
C PHE A 215 -11.02 -1.34 14.66
N ILE A 216 -11.01 -2.53 15.24
CA ILE A 216 -12.09 -3.49 15.15
C ILE A 216 -12.66 -3.81 16.53
N ASN A 217 -13.98 -3.98 16.57
CA ASN A 217 -14.74 -4.53 17.70
C ASN A 217 -14.26 -4.04 19.08
N ASN A 218 -14.45 -2.76 19.37
CA ASN A 218 -14.06 -2.15 20.66
C ASN A 218 -12.58 -2.30 21.02
N ARG A 219 -11.68 -2.21 20.02
CA ARG A 219 -10.22 -2.35 20.17
C ARG A 219 -9.76 -3.75 20.57
N ASP A 220 -10.48 -4.77 20.12
CA ASP A 220 -10.07 -6.17 20.32
C ASP A 220 -8.79 -6.46 19.51
N LEU A 221 -7.68 -6.71 20.23
CA LEU A 221 -6.37 -6.99 19.63
C LEU A 221 -6.22 -8.45 19.19
N ASP A 222 -7.12 -9.33 19.63
CA ASP A 222 -7.12 -10.78 19.38
C ASP A 222 -8.40 -11.22 18.63
N TYR A 223 -9.00 -10.29 17.90
CA TYR A 223 -10.32 -10.43 17.28
C TYR A 223 -10.50 -11.70 16.43
N LEU A 224 -9.58 -11.99 15.49
CA LEU A 224 -9.67 -13.19 14.66
C LEU A 224 -9.58 -14.48 15.50
N GLN A 225 -8.70 -14.51 16.49
CA GLN A 225 -8.50 -15.66 17.39
C GLN A 225 -9.74 -15.89 18.24
N ASN A 226 -10.30 -14.83 18.81
CA ASN A 226 -11.53 -14.86 19.60
C ASN A 226 -12.72 -15.37 18.77
N LYS A 227 -12.86 -14.87 17.52
CA LYS A 227 -13.93 -15.29 16.61
C LYS A 227 -13.75 -16.71 16.08
N LEU A 228 -12.51 -17.16 15.89
CA LEU A 228 -12.22 -18.56 15.57
C LEU A 228 -12.61 -19.48 16.72
N ALA A 229 -12.26 -19.13 17.96
CA ALA A 229 -12.65 -19.91 19.14
C ALA A 229 -14.17 -19.97 19.31
N GLN A 230 -14.88 -18.86 19.12
CA GLN A 230 -16.35 -18.81 19.14
C GLN A 230 -16.97 -19.66 18.04
N SER A 231 -16.42 -19.63 16.82
CA SER A 231 -16.95 -20.40 15.69
C SER A 231 -16.75 -21.90 15.91
N LYS A 232 -15.60 -22.32 16.46
CA LYS A 232 -15.33 -23.72 16.83
C LYS A 232 -16.29 -24.26 17.89
N GLN A 233 -16.85 -23.40 18.76
CA GLN A 233 -17.87 -23.81 19.73
C GLN A 233 -19.22 -24.11 19.06
N ARG A 234 -19.50 -23.55 17.88
CA ARG A 234 -20.74 -23.80 17.13
C ARG A 234 -20.66 -25.03 16.24
N GLY A 235 -19.46 -25.40 15.78
CA GLY A 235 -19.20 -26.59 14.98
C GLY A 235 -18.00 -26.44 14.05
N GLU A 236 -17.78 -27.45 13.22
CA GLU A 236 -16.73 -27.44 12.20
C GLU A 236 -17.12 -26.55 11.00
N ASP A 237 -16.12 -26.02 10.29
CA ASP A 237 -16.24 -25.23 9.06
C ASP A 237 -17.07 -23.92 9.09
N TYR A 238 -17.63 -23.55 10.23
CA TYR A 238 -18.40 -22.30 10.37
C TYR A 238 -17.57 -21.02 10.42
N PHE A 239 -16.26 -21.13 10.63
CA PHE A 239 -15.40 -19.93 10.66
C PHE A 239 -15.40 -19.22 9.31
N TYR A 240 -15.30 -19.97 8.20
CA TYR A 240 -15.37 -19.38 6.88
C TYR A 240 -16.81 -19.09 6.46
N SER A 241 -17.67 -20.12 6.48
CA SER A 241 -19.01 -20.07 5.89
C SER A 241 -19.98 -19.11 6.62
N GLU A 242 -19.83 -18.92 7.93
CA GLU A 242 -20.62 -17.95 8.67
C GLU A 242 -19.83 -16.67 8.92
N PHE A 243 -18.75 -16.77 9.70
CA PHE A 243 -18.12 -15.60 10.29
C PHE A 243 -17.37 -14.76 9.24
N LEU A 244 -16.43 -15.35 8.50
CA LEU A 244 -15.64 -14.59 7.52
C LEU A 244 -16.50 -14.08 6.38
N GLN A 245 -17.46 -14.86 5.88
CA GLN A 245 -18.41 -14.39 4.88
C GLN A 245 -19.23 -13.20 5.37
N ALA A 246 -19.79 -13.27 6.58
CA ALA A 246 -20.52 -12.14 7.16
C ALA A 246 -19.60 -10.93 7.37
N LEU A 247 -18.39 -11.14 7.89
CA LEU A 247 -17.43 -10.07 8.12
C LEU A 247 -17.06 -9.34 6.82
N PHE A 248 -16.76 -10.09 5.77
CA PHE A 248 -16.34 -9.54 4.49
C PHE A 248 -17.50 -8.90 3.73
N PHE A 249 -18.58 -9.64 3.52
CA PHE A 249 -19.63 -9.27 2.58
C PHE A 249 -20.79 -8.47 3.20
N GLU A 250 -20.88 -8.44 4.53
CA GLU A 250 -21.89 -7.64 5.24
C GLU A 250 -21.22 -6.57 6.12
N GLY A 251 -20.20 -6.95 6.90
CA GLY A 251 -19.45 -6.04 7.75
C GLY A 251 -18.70 -4.97 6.96
N PHE A 252 -17.68 -5.37 6.22
CA PHE A 252 -16.86 -4.40 5.49
C PHE A 252 -17.53 -3.86 4.23
N ALA A 253 -18.42 -4.63 3.61
CA ALA A 253 -19.03 -4.25 2.33
C ALA A 253 -20.37 -3.49 2.44
N LYS A 254 -20.96 -3.31 3.64
CA LYS A 254 -22.18 -2.49 3.82
C LYS A 254 -22.06 -1.45 4.94
N PRO A 255 -22.69 -0.27 4.79
CA PRO A 255 -22.83 0.71 5.87
C PRO A 255 -23.48 0.10 7.12
N GLU A 256 -23.08 0.57 8.31
CA GLU A 256 -23.61 0.05 9.60
C GLU A 256 -25.14 0.09 9.68
N ALA A 257 -25.76 1.14 9.13
CA ALA A 257 -27.22 1.29 9.13
C ALA A 257 -27.97 0.28 8.25
N GLU A 258 -27.29 -0.41 7.33
CA GLU A 258 -27.88 -1.37 6.39
C GLU A 258 -27.66 -2.83 6.82
N ARG A 259 -26.98 -3.06 7.94
CA ARG A 259 -26.67 -4.42 8.41
C ARG A 259 -27.81 -4.99 9.23
N ALA A 260 -28.09 -6.26 9.02
CA ALA A 260 -29.05 -6.98 9.84
C ALA A 260 -28.48 -7.18 11.28
N PRO A 261 -29.32 -7.15 12.33
CA PRO A 261 -28.87 -7.31 13.72
C PRO A 261 -28.09 -8.62 13.96
N GLU A 262 -28.42 -9.69 13.24
CA GLU A 262 -27.76 -10.99 13.33
C GLU A 262 -26.30 -10.92 12.86
N VAL A 263 -26.02 -10.07 11.86
CA VAL A 263 -24.65 -9.81 11.39
C VAL A 263 -23.86 -9.09 12.47
N GLU A 264 -24.42 -8.05 13.10
CA GLU A 264 -23.74 -7.31 14.16
C GLU A 264 -23.47 -8.21 15.38
N ALA A 265 -24.38 -9.11 15.74
CA ALA A 265 -24.14 -10.10 16.79
C ALA A 265 -22.97 -11.04 16.44
N LEU A 266 -22.87 -11.44 15.17
CA LEU A 266 -21.84 -12.36 14.69
C LEU A 266 -20.45 -11.71 14.59
N ILE A 267 -20.36 -10.48 14.07
CA ILE A 267 -19.08 -9.82 13.77
C ILE A 267 -18.70 -8.73 14.79
N GLY A 268 -19.66 -8.24 15.58
CA GLY A 268 -19.46 -7.10 16.48
C GLY A 268 -19.39 -5.76 15.76
N ARG A 269 -18.83 -4.75 16.43
CA ARG A 269 -18.75 -3.38 15.87
C ARG A 269 -17.58 -3.25 14.92
N VAL A 270 -17.88 -3.27 13.63
CA VAL A 270 -16.89 -3.20 12.55
C VAL A 270 -17.22 -2.03 11.63
N LYS A 271 -16.22 -1.21 11.29
CA LYS A 271 -16.44 -0.07 10.38
C LYS A 271 -16.69 -0.55 8.96
N TYR A 272 -17.55 0.18 8.25
CA TYR A 272 -17.71 0.01 6.81
C TYR A 272 -16.41 0.42 6.09
N LEU A 273 -15.95 -0.43 5.17
CA LEU A 273 -14.74 -0.22 4.38
C LEU A 273 -15.11 -0.45 2.92
N ASN A 274 -15.67 0.59 2.31
CA ASN A 274 -16.25 0.63 0.97
C ASN A 274 -15.26 0.13 -0.13
N GLY A 275 -15.09 -1.18 -0.28
CA GLY A 275 -13.88 -1.75 -0.89
C GLY A 275 -14.06 -3.00 -1.74
N GLY A 276 -13.59 -2.91 -2.99
CA GLY A 276 -13.33 -3.98 -3.95
C GLY A 276 -12.66 -5.23 -3.35
N LEU A 277 -11.79 -5.07 -2.34
CA LEU A 277 -11.14 -6.19 -1.64
C LEU A 277 -12.16 -7.18 -1.02
N PHE A 278 -13.35 -6.74 -0.64
CA PHE A 278 -14.40 -7.56 -0.03
C PHE A 278 -15.59 -7.81 -0.95
N VAL A 279 -15.42 -7.64 -2.27
CA VAL A 279 -16.45 -7.98 -3.25
C VAL A 279 -16.49 -9.50 -3.47
N LYS A 280 -17.68 -10.04 -3.75
CA LYS A 280 -17.83 -11.46 -4.10
C LYS A 280 -17.22 -11.70 -5.49
N HIS A 281 -16.42 -12.76 -5.61
CA HIS A 281 -15.76 -13.19 -6.84
C HIS A 281 -16.14 -14.64 -7.12
#